data_AF-A0A8S1L8F5-F1
#
_entry.id   AF-A0A8S1L8F5-F1
#
_cell.length_a   1.000
_cell.length_b   1.000
_cell.length_c   1.000
_cell.angle_alpha   90.00
_cell.angle_beta   90.00
_cell.angle_gamma   90.00
#
_symmetry.space_group_name_H-M   'P 1'
#
loop_
_entity.id
_entity.type
_entity.pdbx_description
1 polymer ?
#
loop_
_entity_poly.entity_id
_entity_poly.type
_entity_poly.pdbx_seq_one_letter_code
_entity_poly.pdbx_strand_id
1 'polypeptide(L)'
;MNCCIDHPQKEYSLICIAQHYCQRKLCQECQHDHGIDSKQLVSINKFQNKLKKRMEKFNLNTQINYNNYNVLHQNLKSLIVQTEEMIKNMCQNITQSINNIFKILEQEDQQYHILLNSFDNLLELSYIDLNKLVEILNDKTLEKWNDQKEQNINQLRKAQLWLQIELESFLKRFNQDLMKDIESLIKVEKKVESIEEYYWQEGIIEHEFWEYSNNYGDKIPVKQKFTITKTKDKEIIYTYPGINQRIDQIKELCLKKPEILHNIDQIRHLQWIGEYGNNNKKVGKWIAIWKGLQLFGVGGLYSDDGKKQGRWKELIPNFCDEAQIFESGEYLNDERNGIWKYIYSSTEIGGGLYLENGKKNGLWIELSDNFWNLSQVTYQGEYEQDKKFGKWIIKYHNELIGQGQFLNNGLKNGDWVEQAPNFYCDCQVTYNGIYKKGKKIAKWDINYRYNSDQPFEQIGGGIYDDHSLKTGKWIELSEKFQKQLLLISIIIILVKNNQFILDTIILERNMENGRKWRDINLL
;
A
#
# COMPACT_ATOMS: atom_id res chain seq x y z
N MET A 1 1.72 49.82 -9.33
CA MET A 1 0.24 49.90 -9.47
C MET A 1 -0.38 49.43 -8.15
N ASN A 2 -0.58 50.35 -7.20
CA ASN A 2 -1.11 50.06 -5.85
C ASN A 2 -2.35 50.92 -5.52
N CYS A 3 -3.08 51.34 -6.55
CA CYS A 3 -4.23 52.20 -6.35
C CYS A 3 -5.51 51.37 -6.34
N CYS A 4 -6.45 51.78 -5.50
CA CYS A 4 -7.79 51.24 -5.47
C CYS A 4 -8.47 51.40 -6.83
N ILE A 5 -9.23 50.40 -7.28
CA ILE A 5 -9.94 50.43 -8.56
C ILE A 5 -10.96 51.57 -8.58
N ASP A 6 -11.67 51.77 -7.48
CA ASP A 6 -12.69 52.81 -7.34
C ASP A 6 -12.06 54.18 -6.95
N HIS A 7 -10.85 54.16 -6.38
CA HIS A 7 -10.10 55.35 -5.96
C HIS A 7 -8.66 55.31 -6.52
N PRO A 8 -8.46 55.55 -7.83
CA PRO A 8 -7.19 55.31 -8.52
C PRO A 8 -6.04 56.24 -8.09
N GLN A 9 -6.30 57.25 -7.28
CA GLN A 9 -5.28 58.11 -6.67
C GLN A 9 -4.94 57.72 -5.22
N LYS A 10 -5.63 56.74 -4.63
CA LYS A 10 -5.47 56.34 -3.23
C LYS A 10 -4.83 54.98 -3.11
N GLU A 11 -3.82 54.91 -2.25
CA GLU A 11 -3.13 53.66 -1.94
C GLU A 11 -3.94 52.78 -1.00
N TYR A 12 -3.77 51.47 -1.16
CA TYR A 12 -4.28 50.50 -0.19
C TYR A 12 -3.57 50.68 1.15
N SER A 13 -4.34 50.72 2.24
CA SER A 13 -3.79 50.78 3.61
C SER A 13 -4.30 49.66 4.50
N LEU A 14 -5.35 48.94 4.07
CA LEU A 14 -6.04 47.90 4.83
C LEU A 14 -6.15 46.60 4.02
N ILE A 15 -6.16 45.48 4.74
CA ILE A 15 -6.43 44.13 4.23
C ILE A 15 -7.63 43.56 4.97
N CYS A 16 -8.62 43.09 4.23
CA CYS A 16 -9.73 42.34 4.77
C CYS A 16 -9.36 40.87 4.99
N ILE A 17 -9.57 40.36 6.21
CA ILE A 17 -9.27 38.97 6.59
C ILE A 17 -10.54 38.12 6.85
N ALA A 18 -11.71 38.65 6.50
CA ALA A 18 -12.99 37.96 6.67
C ALA A 18 -13.18 36.80 5.67
N GLN A 19 -14.00 35.80 5.99
CA GLN A 19 -14.22 34.63 5.13
C GLN A 19 -15.34 34.85 4.10
N HIS A 20 -15.13 35.77 3.16
CA HIS A 20 -16.03 36.03 2.04
C HIS A 20 -15.25 36.42 0.79
N TYR A 21 -15.92 36.54 -0.36
CA TYR A 21 -15.29 36.93 -1.61
C TYR A 21 -15.28 38.46 -1.75
N CYS A 22 -14.10 39.08 -1.70
CA CYS A 22 -13.94 40.50 -1.98
C CYS A 22 -12.56 40.87 -2.52
N GLN A 23 -12.44 42.12 -2.97
CA GLN A 23 -11.15 42.76 -3.15
C GLN A 23 -10.51 42.95 -1.77
N ARG A 24 -9.58 42.05 -1.42
CA ARG A 24 -8.96 41.98 -0.09
C ARG A 24 -8.19 43.25 0.30
N LYS A 25 -7.79 44.07 -0.67
CA LYS A 25 -7.01 45.30 -0.48
C LYS A 25 -7.95 46.50 -0.53
N LEU A 26 -7.93 47.34 0.50
CA LEU A 26 -8.85 48.47 0.62
C LEU A 26 -8.07 49.75 0.92
N CYS A 27 -8.49 50.87 0.33
CA CYS A 27 -8.11 52.21 0.79
C CYS A 27 -8.99 52.61 2.00
N GLN A 28 -8.71 53.75 2.63
CA GLN A 28 -9.49 54.22 3.78
C GLN A 28 -10.95 54.55 3.42
N GLU A 29 -11.24 54.99 2.19
CA GLU A 29 -12.61 55.30 1.79
C GLU A 29 -13.44 54.04 1.56
N CYS A 30 -12.88 53.06 0.84
CA CYS A 30 -13.53 51.77 0.64
C CYS A 30 -13.79 51.01 1.94
N GLN A 31 -13.17 51.35 3.07
CA GLN A 31 -13.46 50.72 4.35
C GLN A 31 -14.93 50.90 4.74
N HIS A 32 -15.49 52.09 4.53
CA HIS A 32 -16.86 52.41 4.93
C HIS A 32 -17.88 51.68 4.05
N ASP A 33 -17.60 51.60 2.76
CA ASP A 33 -18.48 50.95 1.79
C ASP A 33 -18.36 49.42 1.82
N HIS A 34 -17.29 48.87 2.42
CA HIS A 34 -17.07 47.43 2.42
C HIS A 34 -18.07 46.65 3.27
N GLY A 35 -18.75 47.30 4.21
CA GLY A 35 -19.84 46.70 5.01
C GLY A 35 -19.39 45.60 5.98
N ILE A 36 -18.11 45.59 6.37
CA ILE A 36 -17.52 44.57 7.24
C ILE A 36 -17.09 45.17 8.56
N ASP A 37 -17.20 44.40 9.64
CA ASP A 37 -16.68 44.79 10.95
C ASP A 37 -15.22 45.23 10.84
N SER A 38 -14.94 46.46 11.28
CA SER A 38 -13.60 47.04 11.41
C SER A 38 -12.56 46.11 12.04
N LYS A 39 -12.97 45.17 12.91
CA LYS A 39 -12.08 44.16 13.51
C LYS A 39 -11.48 43.17 12.51
N GLN A 40 -12.17 42.95 11.39
CA GLN A 40 -11.71 42.08 10.29
C GLN A 40 -10.91 42.84 9.22
N LEU A 41 -10.65 44.12 9.45
CA LEU A 41 -9.76 44.94 8.63
C LEU A 41 -8.44 45.15 9.39
N VAL A 42 -7.35 44.81 8.74
CA VAL A 42 -6.01 44.88 9.34
C VAL A 42 -5.16 45.78 8.46
N SER A 43 -4.49 46.77 9.05
CA SER A 43 -3.55 47.58 8.27
C SER A 43 -2.49 46.70 7.62
N ILE A 44 -2.03 47.06 6.42
CA ILE A 44 -1.06 46.25 5.66
C ILE A 44 0.17 45.91 6.53
N ASN A 45 0.71 46.88 7.26
CA ASN A 45 1.83 46.66 8.17
C ASN A 45 1.50 45.65 9.28
N LYS A 46 0.31 45.73 9.88
CA LYS A 46 -0.13 44.79 10.93
C LYS A 46 -0.42 43.40 10.35
N PHE A 47 -0.92 43.31 9.11
CA PHE A 47 -1.12 42.06 8.40
C PHE A 47 0.22 41.40 8.07
N GLN A 48 1.18 42.15 7.50
CA GLN A 48 2.54 41.69 7.24
C GLN A 48 3.22 41.21 8.52
N ASN A 49 3.09 41.94 9.63
CA ASN A 49 3.64 41.52 10.93
C ASN A 49 2.96 40.26 11.47
N LYS A 50 1.63 40.11 11.33
CA LYS A 50 0.90 38.88 11.69
C LYS A 50 1.35 37.70 10.83
N LEU A 51 1.51 37.92 9.53
CA LEU A 51 1.99 36.92 8.58
C LEU A 51 3.41 36.48 8.95
N LYS A 52 4.32 37.45 9.16
CA LYS A 52 5.71 37.20 9.56
C LYS A 52 5.79 36.40 10.86
N LYS A 53 5.06 36.80 11.90
CA LYS A 53 4.97 36.05 13.17
C LYS A 53 4.42 34.64 12.98
N ARG A 54 3.42 34.46 12.11
CA ARG A 54 2.85 33.14 11.81
C ARG A 54 3.85 32.28 11.05
N MET A 55 4.55 32.83 10.05
CA MET A 55 5.60 32.15 9.32
C MET A 55 6.80 31.79 10.21
N GLU A 56 7.19 32.67 11.14
CA GLU A 56 8.20 32.41 12.17
C GLU A 56 7.74 31.28 13.11
N LYS A 57 6.48 31.29 13.55
CA LYS A 57 5.91 30.22 14.40
C LYS A 57 5.96 28.84 13.73
N PHE A 58 5.77 28.76 12.43
CA PHE A 58 5.82 27.51 11.67
C PHE A 58 7.19 27.21 11.06
N ASN A 59 8.24 27.98 11.39
CA ASN A 59 9.57 27.88 10.79
C ASN A 59 9.56 27.89 9.24
N LEU A 60 8.54 28.47 8.62
CA LEU A 60 8.38 28.53 7.16
C LEU A 60 9.31 29.54 6.49
N ASN A 61 9.97 30.39 7.29
CA ASN A 61 10.78 31.49 6.79
C ASN A 61 12.27 31.14 6.61
N THR A 62 12.64 29.86 6.72
CA THR A 62 14.02 29.47 6.43
C THR A 62 14.11 29.05 4.96
N GLN A 63 14.62 29.95 4.13
CA GLN A 63 15.15 29.66 2.80
C GLN A 63 16.09 28.42 2.80
N ILE A 64 16.63 28.09 3.98
CA ILE A 64 17.39 26.88 4.31
C ILE A 64 16.59 25.59 4.04
N ASN A 65 15.30 25.49 4.41
CA ASN A 65 14.52 24.26 4.24
C ASN A 65 14.20 23.97 2.77
N TYR A 66 13.87 25.01 1.99
CA TYR A 66 13.60 24.86 0.56
C TYR A 66 14.87 24.54 -0.24
N ASN A 67 15.99 25.19 0.10
CA ASN A 67 17.28 24.88 -0.53
C ASN A 67 17.73 23.46 -0.21
N ASN A 68 17.57 22.99 1.03
CA ASN A 68 17.90 21.62 1.41
C ASN A 68 17.03 20.59 0.69
N TYR A 69 15.73 20.84 0.56
CA TYR A 69 14.83 19.97 -0.19
C TYR A 69 15.20 19.90 -1.68
N ASN A 70 15.50 21.04 -2.31
CA ASN A 70 15.90 21.06 -3.71
C ASN A 70 17.24 20.35 -3.94
N VAL A 71 18.21 20.53 -3.06
CA VAL A 71 19.49 19.81 -3.13
C VAL A 71 19.26 18.31 -3.03
N LEU A 72 18.45 17.86 -2.06
CA LEU A 72 18.08 16.45 -1.92
C LEU A 72 17.38 15.92 -3.18
N HIS A 73 16.38 16.64 -3.68
CA HIS A 73 15.63 16.25 -4.86
C HIS A 73 16.55 16.12 -6.09
N GLN A 74 17.50 17.04 -6.27
CA GLN A 74 18.49 16.94 -7.35
C GLN A 74 19.45 15.76 -7.16
N ASN A 75 19.89 15.51 -5.92
CA ASN A 75 20.74 14.35 -5.61
C ASN A 75 20.02 13.03 -5.92
N LEU A 76 18.77 12.89 -5.49
CA LEU A 76 17.95 11.71 -5.75
C LEU A 76 17.71 11.52 -7.25
N LYS A 77 17.37 12.60 -7.96
CA LYS A 77 17.20 12.59 -9.42
C LYS A 77 18.49 12.13 -10.12
N SER A 78 19.63 12.66 -9.72
CA SER A 78 20.94 12.27 -10.24
C SER A 78 21.22 10.78 -10.01
N LEU A 79 20.97 10.28 -8.80
CA LEU A 79 21.16 8.88 -8.44
C LEU A 79 20.28 7.94 -9.30
N ILE A 80 19.02 8.33 -9.56
CA ILE A 80 18.12 7.56 -10.42
C ILE A 80 18.63 7.50 -11.86
N VAL A 81 19.08 8.63 -12.42
CA VAL A 81 19.61 8.67 -13.79
C VAL A 81 20.86 7.81 -13.93
N GLN A 82 21.79 7.89 -12.97
CA GLN A 82 22.99 7.05 -12.96
C GLN A 82 22.64 5.56 -12.86
N THR A 83 21.63 5.22 -12.06
CA THR A 83 21.14 3.85 -11.91
C THR A 83 20.56 3.32 -13.23
N GLU A 84 19.73 4.12 -13.90
CA GLU A 84 19.12 3.76 -15.17
C GLU A 84 20.19 3.50 -16.25
N GLU A 85 21.19 4.37 -16.34
CA GLU A 85 22.30 4.24 -17.29
C GLU A 85 23.14 2.99 -17.03
N MET A 86 23.45 2.71 -15.75
CA MET A 86 24.18 1.50 -15.37
C MET A 86 23.41 0.23 -15.76
N ILE A 87 22.09 0.18 -15.52
CA ILE A 87 21.24 -0.97 -15.89
C ILE A 87 21.20 -1.13 -17.42
N LYS A 88 21.04 -0.03 -18.17
CA LYS A 88 21.08 -0.08 -19.65
C LYS A 88 22.39 -0.67 -20.15
N ASN A 89 23.52 -0.23 -19.61
CA ASN A 89 24.84 -0.73 -20.00
C ASN A 89 25.00 -2.23 -19.69
N MET A 90 24.54 -2.68 -18.52
CA MET A 90 24.55 -4.11 -18.17
C MET A 90 23.71 -4.95 -19.15
N CYS A 91 22.49 -4.51 -19.45
CA CYS A 91 21.60 -5.21 -20.39
C CYS A 91 22.19 -5.25 -21.81
N GLN A 92 22.81 -4.17 -22.28
CA GLN A 92 23.47 -4.13 -23.59
C GLN A 92 24.64 -5.12 -23.67
N ASN A 93 25.49 -5.17 -22.63
CA ASN A 93 26.63 -6.08 -22.59
C ASN A 93 26.20 -7.56 -22.61
N ILE A 94 25.13 -7.90 -21.88
CA ILE A 94 24.56 -9.25 -21.88
C ILE A 94 23.96 -9.58 -23.23
N THR A 95 23.18 -8.67 -23.81
CA THR A 95 22.56 -8.85 -25.12
C THR A 95 23.63 -9.09 -26.20
N GLN A 96 24.71 -8.31 -26.18
CA GLN A 96 25.85 -8.48 -27.09
C GLN A 96 26.50 -9.86 -26.92
N SER A 97 26.71 -10.30 -25.67
CA SER A 97 27.33 -11.60 -25.37
C SER A 97 26.46 -12.76 -25.84
N ILE A 98 25.14 -12.68 -25.59
CA ILE A 98 24.15 -13.65 -26.04
C ILE A 98 24.15 -13.74 -27.58
N ASN A 99 24.08 -12.60 -28.27
CA ASN A 99 24.08 -12.55 -29.73
C ASN A 99 25.36 -13.11 -30.34
N ASN A 100 26.52 -12.85 -29.74
CA ASN A 100 27.79 -13.41 -30.18
C ASN A 100 27.80 -14.94 -30.06
N ILE A 101 27.32 -15.48 -28.93
CA ILE A 101 27.25 -16.93 -28.71
C ILE A 101 26.29 -17.58 -29.72
N PHE A 102 25.09 -17.01 -29.92
CA PHE A 102 24.15 -17.53 -30.91
C PHE A 102 24.71 -17.48 -32.33
N LYS A 103 25.41 -16.41 -32.70
CA LYS A 103 26.03 -16.29 -34.03
C LYS A 103 27.07 -17.38 -34.27
N ILE A 104 27.91 -17.68 -33.27
CA ILE A 104 28.91 -18.76 -33.35
C ILE A 104 28.20 -20.10 -33.55
N LEU A 105 27.19 -20.39 -32.71
CA LEU A 105 26.42 -21.64 -32.79
C LEU A 105 25.69 -21.80 -34.13
N GLU A 106 25.09 -20.74 -34.64
CA GLU A 106 24.37 -20.74 -35.92
C GLU A 106 25.32 -20.92 -37.11
N GLN A 107 26.48 -20.27 -37.10
CA GLN A 107 27.49 -20.42 -38.17
C GLN A 107 28.01 -21.85 -38.26
N GLU A 108 28.29 -22.48 -37.11
CA GLU A 108 28.76 -23.86 -37.06
C GLU A 108 27.64 -24.86 -37.42
N ASP A 109 26.41 -24.68 -36.92
CA ASP A 109 25.26 -25.52 -37.31
C ASP A 109 24.96 -25.41 -38.83
N GLN A 110 25.06 -24.21 -39.42
CA GLN A 110 24.92 -24.02 -40.87
C GLN A 110 26.00 -24.75 -41.66
N GLN A 111 27.25 -24.77 -41.19
CA GLN A 111 28.33 -25.52 -41.85
C GLN A 111 28.04 -27.02 -41.88
N TYR A 112 27.57 -27.60 -40.77
CA TYR A 112 27.18 -29.01 -40.74
C TYR A 112 25.95 -29.29 -41.61
N HIS A 113 24.96 -28.39 -41.62
CA HIS A 113 23.76 -28.56 -42.44
C HIS A 113 24.06 -28.51 -43.94
N ILE A 114 24.94 -27.59 -44.40
CA ILE A 114 25.40 -27.56 -45.79
C ILE A 114 26.11 -28.87 -46.16
N LEU A 115 26.99 -29.34 -45.28
CA LEU A 115 27.72 -30.59 -45.46
C LEU A 115 26.77 -31.79 -45.56
N LEU A 116 25.74 -31.86 -44.71
CA LEU A 116 24.73 -32.93 -44.68
C LEU A 116 23.77 -32.91 -45.88
N ASN A 117 23.46 -31.75 -46.44
CA ASN A 117 22.63 -31.67 -47.64
C ASN A 117 23.41 -31.87 -48.93
N SER A 118 24.75 -31.77 -48.91
CA SER A 118 25.58 -32.09 -50.08
C SER A 118 25.77 -33.60 -50.33
N PHE A 119 25.05 -34.47 -49.61
CA PHE A 119 25.16 -35.93 -49.70
C PHE A 119 24.62 -36.58 -50.98
N ASP A 120 23.79 -35.88 -51.76
CA ASP A 120 23.18 -36.44 -52.97
C ASP A 120 24.22 -36.86 -54.04
N ASN A 121 25.45 -36.36 -53.95
CA ASN A 121 26.56 -36.79 -54.80
C ASN A 121 27.92 -36.73 -54.08
N LEU A 122 28.18 -37.72 -53.23
CA LEU A 122 29.44 -37.85 -52.46
C LEU A 122 30.72 -37.76 -53.32
N LEU A 123 30.64 -38.07 -54.62
CA LEU A 123 31.77 -38.03 -55.55
C LEU A 123 32.19 -36.60 -55.93
N GLU A 124 31.31 -35.61 -55.74
CA GLU A 124 31.58 -34.19 -56.05
C GLU A 124 32.07 -33.39 -54.84
N LEU A 125 32.11 -34.00 -53.66
CA LEU A 125 32.60 -33.33 -52.46
C LEU A 125 34.09 -33.04 -52.56
N SER A 126 34.50 -31.89 -52.03
CA SER A 126 35.92 -31.61 -51.87
C SER A 126 36.56 -32.62 -50.91
N TYR A 127 37.86 -32.88 -51.08
CA TYR A 127 38.60 -33.76 -50.16
C TYR A 127 38.52 -33.26 -48.70
N ILE A 128 38.38 -31.96 -48.48
CA ILE A 128 38.22 -31.34 -47.15
C ILE A 128 36.86 -31.72 -46.55
N ASP A 129 35.79 -31.67 -47.34
CA ASP A 129 34.43 -31.99 -46.90
C ASP A 129 34.28 -33.49 -46.64
N LEU A 130 34.85 -34.33 -47.51
CA LEU A 130 34.95 -35.78 -47.32
C LEU A 130 35.69 -36.14 -46.03
N ASN A 131 36.81 -35.49 -45.73
CA ASN A 131 37.52 -35.72 -44.47
C ASN A 131 36.69 -35.30 -43.26
N LYS A 132 35.99 -34.16 -43.31
CA LYS A 132 35.08 -33.74 -42.23
C LYS A 132 33.96 -34.76 -42.00
N LEU A 133 33.40 -35.34 -43.07
CA LEU A 133 32.40 -36.40 -42.97
C LEU A 133 32.96 -37.70 -42.36
N VAL A 134 34.18 -38.08 -42.75
CA VAL A 134 34.88 -39.21 -42.15
C VAL A 134 35.20 -38.95 -40.67
N GLU A 135 35.53 -37.72 -40.29
CA GLU A 135 35.72 -37.33 -38.89
C GLU A 135 34.42 -37.36 -38.08
N ILE A 136 33.28 -37.00 -38.71
CA ILE A 136 31.94 -37.13 -38.12
C ILE A 136 31.58 -38.61 -37.91
N LEU A 137 31.82 -39.47 -38.91
CA LEU A 137 31.51 -40.91 -38.85
C LEU A 137 32.39 -41.68 -37.86
N ASN A 138 33.61 -41.22 -37.60
CA ASN A 138 34.54 -41.84 -36.64
C ASN A 138 34.35 -41.31 -35.19
N ASP A 139 33.15 -40.81 -34.88
CA ASP A 139 32.59 -40.54 -33.55
C ASP A 139 33.19 -39.39 -32.71
N LYS A 140 34.15 -38.59 -33.17
CA LYS A 140 34.75 -37.53 -32.33
C LYS A 140 34.29 -36.09 -32.61
N THR A 141 33.83 -35.80 -33.83
CA THR A 141 33.54 -34.39 -34.21
C THR A 141 32.20 -33.90 -33.67
N LEU A 142 31.15 -34.74 -33.69
CA LEU A 142 29.84 -34.38 -33.13
C LEU A 142 29.85 -34.33 -31.60
N GLU A 143 30.60 -35.22 -30.94
CA GLU A 143 30.82 -35.15 -29.50
C GLU A 143 31.55 -33.85 -29.12
N LYS A 144 32.63 -33.51 -29.82
CA LYS A 144 33.36 -32.24 -29.63
C LYS A 144 32.46 -31.02 -29.89
N TRP A 145 31.55 -31.11 -30.85
CA TRP A 145 30.56 -30.06 -31.14
C TRP A 145 29.57 -29.89 -29.99
N ASN A 146 29.04 -31.00 -29.46
CA ASN A 146 28.16 -30.98 -28.30
C ASN A 146 28.88 -30.44 -27.06
N ASP A 147 30.14 -30.82 -26.85
CA ASP A 147 30.97 -30.28 -25.77
C ASP A 147 31.14 -28.75 -25.92
N GLN A 148 31.35 -28.25 -27.14
CA GLN A 148 31.46 -26.82 -27.41
C GLN A 148 30.13 -26.09 -27.17
N LYS A 149 28.99 -26.68 -27.56
CA LYS A 149 27.65 -26.18 -27.23
C LYS A 149 27.44 -26.11 -25.72
N GLU A 150 27.80 -27.16 -25.00
CA GLU A 150 27.68 -27.20 -23.54
C GLU A 150 28.59 -26.17 -22.87
N GLN A 151 29.82 -25.99 -23.37
CA GLN A 151 30.72 -24.93 -22.92
C GLN A 151 30.12 -23.54 -23.14
N ASN A 152 29.51 -23.27 -24.30
CA ASN A 152 28.83 -22.00 -24.59
C ASN A 152 27.61 -21.77 -23.68
N ILE A 153 26.80 -22.81 -23.43
CA ILE A 153 25.69 -22.74 -22.46
C ILE A 153 26.21 -22.45 -21.05
N ASN A 154 27.32 -23.07 -20.65
CA ASN A 154 27.95 -22.83 -19.36
C ASN A 154 28.53 -21.40 -19.26
N GLN A 155 29.01 -20.81 -20.36
CA GLN A 155 29.38 -19.39 -20.40
C GLN A 155 28.17 -18.47 -20.20
N LEU A 156 27.03 -18.78 -20.82
CA LEU A 156 25.78 -18.03 -20.60
C LEU A 156 25.30 -18.11 -19.16
N ARG A 157 25.34 -19.30 -18.54
CA ARG A 157 25.01 -19.48 -17.11
C ARG A 157 25.93 -18.66 -16.20
N LYS A 158 27.23 -18.60 -16.50
CA LYS A 158 28.18 -17.76 -15.75
C LYS A 158 27.86 -16.27 -15.90
N ALA A 159 27.52 -15.81 -17.11
CA ALA A 159 27.10 -14.43 -17.34
C ALA A 159 25.81 -14.07 -16.59
N GLN A 160 24.84 -14.99 -16.56
CA GLN A 160 23.60 -14.85 -15.78
C GLN A 160 23.89 -14.73 -14.28
N LEU A 161 24.71 -15.63 -13.72
CA LEU A 161 25.09 -15.59 -12.30
C LEU A 161 25.84 -14.30 -11.95
N TRP A 162 26.76 -13.87 -12.80
CA TRP A 162 27.49 -12.62 -12.62
C TRP A 162 26.54 -11.41 -12.57
N LEU A 163 25.55 -11.35 -13.47
CA LEU A 163 24.56 -10.28 -13.48
C LEU A 163 23.74 -10.25 -12.17
N GLN A 164 23.33 -11.42 -11.70
CA GLN A 164 22.59 -11.54 -10.45
C GLN A 164 23.39 -10.96 -9.27
N ILE A 165 24.67 -11.34 -9.16
CA ILE A 165 25.58 -10.84 -8.11
C ILE A 165 25.74 -9.31 -8.20
N GLU A 166 25.89 -8.76 -9.40
CA GLU A 166 26.06 -7.31 -9.58
C GLU A 166 24.78 -6.55 -9.24
N LEU A 167 23.60 -7.06 -9.62
CA LEU A 167 22.31 -6.49 -9.26
C LEU A 167 22.09 -6.48 -7.74
N GLU A 168 22.38 -7.59 -7.06
CA GLU A 168 22.28 -7.68 -5.60
C GLU A 168 23.24 -6.70 -4.92
N SER A 169 24.49 -6.63 -5.40
CA SER A 169 25.49 -5.70 -4.89
C SER A 169 25.08 -4.24 -5.07
N PHE A 170 24.52 -3.92 -6.23
CA PHE A 170 23.98 -2.60 -6.52
C PHE A 170 22.81 -2.23 -5.60
N LEU A 171 21.82 -3.12 -5.46
CA LEU A 171 20.67 -2.87 -4.58
C LEU A 171 21.10 -2.60 -3.14
N LYS A 172 22.13 -3.32 -2.67
CA LYS A 172 22.72 -3.09 -1.35
C LYS A 172 23.33 -1.69 -1.23
N ARG A 173 24.14 -1.25 -2.20
CA ARG A 173 24.74 0.10 -2.23
C ARG A 173 23.67 1.20 -2.28
N PHE A 174 22.71 1.06 -3.20
CA PHE A 174 21.60 2.00 -3.37
C PHE A 174 20.79 2.18 -2.09
N ASN A 175 20.46 1.09 -1.39
CA ASN A 175 19.74 1.16 -0.12
C ASN A 175 20.58 1.85 0.97
N GLN A 176 21.88 1.61 1.05
CA GLN A 176 22.75 2.24 2.04
C GLN A 176 22.82 3.76 1.84
N ASP A 177 23.04 4.22 0.61
CA ASP A 177 23.17 5.65 0.31
C ASP A 177 21.84 6.38 0.50
N LEU A 178 20.74 5.79 0.02
CA LEU A 178 19.41 6.37 0.16
C LEU A 178 18.94 6.45 1.62
N MET A 179 19.25 5.45 2.43
CA MET A 179 18.90 5.47 3.85
C MET A 179 19.70 6.52 4.63
N LYS A 180 20.97 6.72 4.28
CA LYS A 180 21.81 7.77 4.87
C LYS A 180 21.22 9.17 4.61
N ASP A 181 20.73 9.40 3.40
CA ASP A 181 20.08 10.67 3.03
C ASP A 181 18.73 10.85 3.73
N ILE A 182 17.91 9.79 3.83
CA ILE A 182 16.61 9.83 4.52
C ILE A 182 16.78 10.05 6.04
N GLU A 183 17.73 9.38 6.68
CA GLU A 183 18.01 9.55 8.12
C GLU A 183 18.43 10.99 8.47
N SER A 184 19.10 11.69 7.54
CA SER A 184 19.45 13.10 7.71
C SER A 184 18.21 14.00 7.75
N LEU A 185 17.12 13.62 7.09
CA LEU A 185 15.86 14.36 7.03
C LEU A 185 14.99 14.09 8.26
N ILE A 186 14.90 12.83 8.69
CA ILE A 186 14.10 12.43 9.86
C ILE A 186 14.62 13.11 11.14
N LYS A 187 15.92 13.43 11.23
CA LYS A 187 16.49 14.21 12.34
C LYS A 187 16.01 15.67 12.39
N VAL A 188 15.49 16.22 11.29
CA VAL A 188 14.95 17.59 11.22
C VAL A 188 13.50 17.65 11.71
N GLU A 189 12.75 16.55 11.57
CA GLU A 189 11.28 16.54 11.74
C GLU A 189 10.83 16.25 13.19
N LYS A 190 11.66 15.58 14.01
CA LYS A 190 11.34 15.15 15.39
C LYS A 190 11.23 16.28 16.44
N LYS A 191 11.04 17.54 16.06
CA LYS A 191 11.03 18.69 16.98
C LYS A 191 9.66 19.37 17.15
N VAL A 192 8.58 18.85 16.54
CA VAL A 192 7.33 19.62 16.38
C VAL A 192 6.08 18.99 17.02
N GLU A 193 6.13 17.78 17.57
CA GLU A 193 4.88 17.12 18.01
C GLU A 193 4.83 16.81 19.52
N SER A 194 4.21 17.73 20.26
CA SER A 194 3.40 17.44 21.45
C SER A 194 2.62 18.72 21.76
N ILE A 195 1.29 18.77 21.68
CA ILE A 195 0.30 18.32 22.68
C ILE A 195 -1.07 18.68 22.09
N GLU A 196 -2.11 17.84 22.20
CA GLU A 196 -3.50 18.30 22.11
C GLU A 196 -4.44 17.44 22.97
N GLU A 197 -5.14 18.10 23.90
CA GLU A 197 -6.22 17.57 24.72
C GLU A 197 -7.57 18.15 24.27
N TYR A 198 -8.58 17.27 24.28
CA TYR A 198 -9.85 17.36 23.57
C TYR A 198 -10.89 18.34 24.18
N TYR A 199 -11.35 19.27 23.34
CA TYR A 199 -12.72 19.82 23.28
C TYR A 199 -13.14 19.84 21.79
N TRP A 200 -14.36 20.28 21.40
CA TRP A 200 -14.67 20.55 19.98
C TRP A 200 -13.80 21.73 19.51
N GLN A 201 -12.55 21.41 19.23
CA GLN A 201 -11.55 22.33 18.75
C GLN A 201 -11.62 22.23 17.24
N GLU A 202 -11.73 23.39 16.59
CA GLU A 202 -11.37 23.49 15.18
C GLU A 202 -10.00 22.82 15.04
N GLY A 203 -9.95 21.79 14.21
CA GLY A 203 -8.82 20.91 14.15
C GLY A 203 -8.78 20.27 12.78
N ILE A 204 -7.55 20.04 12.33
CA ILE A 204 -7.26 19.33 11.10
C ILE A 204 -6.67 17.99 11.54
N ILE A 205 -7.39 16.92 11.26
CA ILE A 205 -6.87 15.57 11.46
C ILE A 205 -6.33 15.12 10.10
N GLU A 206 -5.03 14.87 10.01
CA GLU A 206 -4.46 14.15 8.87
C GLU A 206 -4.68 12.66 9.07
N HIS A 207 -5.24 12.01 8.05
CA HIS A 207 -5.41 10.56 8.06
C HIS A 207 -4.74 9.96 6.83
N GLU A 208 -3.98 8.90 7.06
CA GLU A 208 -3.32 8.14 6.01
C GLU A 208 -4.18 6.94 5.61
N PHE A 209 -4.30 6.70 4.31
CA PHE A 209 -5.00 5.53 3.77
C PHE A 209 -4.26 5.01 2.54
N TRP A 210 -4.56 3.79 2.16
CA TRP A 210 -4.07 3.19 0.92
C TRP A 210 -5.16 3.27 -0.13
N GLU A 211 -4.88 3.94 -1.24
CA GLU A 211 -5.74 3.93 -2.43
C GLU A 211 -5.10 3.07 -3.51
N TYR A 212 -5.89 2.25 -4.19
CA TYR A 212 -5.40 1.51 -5.35
C TYR A 212 -5.48 2.40 -6.59
N SER A 213 -4.34 2.81 -7.15
CA SER A 213 -4.33 3.55 -8.42
C SER A 213 -4.49 2.58 -9.58
N ASN A 214 -5.43 2.84 -10.50
CA ASN A 214 -5.66 2.03 -11.71
C ASN A 214 -4.73 2.38 -12.89
N ASN A 215 -3.57 3.00 -12.64
CA ASN A 215 -2.64 3.30 -13.72
C ASN A 215 -2.09 1.96 -14.26
N TYR A 216 -2.48 1.62 -15.49
CA TYR A 216 -2.08 0.40 -16.22
C TYR A 216 -2.76 -0.92 -15.83
N GLY A 217 -3.90 -0.89 -15.14
CA GLY A 217 -4.67 -2.10 -14.79
C GLY A 217 -4.18 -2.83 -13.53
N ASP A 218 -3.00 -2.48 -13.03
CA ASP A 218 -2.50 -2.96 -11.74
C ASP A 218 -2.92 -2.02 -10.60
N LYS A 219 -3.63 -2.57 -9.62
CA LYS A 219 -4.00 -1.86 -8.40
C LYS A 219 -2.77 -1.72 -7.49
N ILE A 220 -2.01 -0.64 -7.65
CA ILE A 220 -0.88 -0.34 -6.75
C ILE A 220 -1.40 0.45 -5.54
N PRO A 221 -1.21 -0.03 -4.30
CA PRO A 221 -1.58 0.73 -3.11
C PRO A 221 -0.65 1.95 -2.96
N VAL A 222 -1.22 3.14 -3.05
CA VAL A 222 -0.55 4.42 -2.82
C VAL A 222 -0.99 4.96 -1.48
N LYS A 223 -0.02 5.25 -0.62
CA LYS A 223 -0.27 5.91 0.66
C LYS A 223 -0.65 7.36 0.40
N GLN A 224 -1.84 7.75 0.81
CA GLN A 224 -2.38 9.07 0.60
C GLN A 224 -2.84 9.67 1.92
N LYS A 225 -2.94 11.00 1.93
CA LYS A 225 -3.41 11.78 3.08
C LYS A 225 -4.69 12.51 2.70
N PHE A 226 -5.71 12.43 3.55
CA PHE A 226 -6.83 13.35 3.52
C PHE A 226 -6.90 14.09 4.85
N THR A 227 -7.53 15.27 4.81
CA THR A 227 -7.75 16.07 6.01
C THR A 227 -9.22 16.05 6.41
N ILE A 228 -9.45 15.93 7.71
CA ILE A 228 -10.77 16.02 8.32
C ILE A 228 -10.80 17.32 9.11
N THR A 229 -11.60 18.27 8.65
CA THR A 229 -11.73 19.58 9.27
C THR A 229 -13.05 19.69 9.99
N LYS A 230 -13.01 20.04 11.28
CA LYS A 230 -14.20 20.39 12.07
C LYS A 230 -14.40 21.89 12.05
N THR A 231 -15.56 22.36 11.58
CA THR A 231 -15.86 23.79 11.48
C THR A 231 -16.62 24.31 12.70
N LYS A 232 -16.64 25.64 12.86
CA LYS A 232 -17.51 26.33 13.83
C LYS A 232 -18.99 26.11 13.58
N ASP A 233 -19.35 25.92 12.31
CA ASP A 233 -20.73 25.67 11.87
C ASP A 233 -21.17 24.22 12.07
N LYS A 234 -20.38 23.44 12.84
CA LYS A 234 -20.63 22.04 13.17
C LYS A 234 -20.68 21.16 11.92
N GLU A 235 -19.79 21.44 10.98
CA GLU A 235 -19.58 20.60 9.82
C GLU A 235 -18.31 19.76 10.00
N ILE A 236 -18.34 18.56 9.43
CA ILE A 236 -17.15 17.76 9.20
C ILE A 236 -16.88 17.80 7.70
N ILE A 237 -15.78 18.44 7.33
CA ILE A 237 -15.34 18.56 5.94
C ILE A 237 -14.21 17.57 5.72
N TYR A 238 -14.40 16.67 4.77
CA TYR A 238 -13.36 15.74 4.32
C TYR A 238 -12.75 16.31 3.03
N THR A 239 -11.46 16.62 3.06
CA THR A 239 -10.75 17.15 1.88
C THR A 239 -9.59 16.27 1.45
N TYR A 240 -9.44 16.13 0.13
CA TYR A 240 -8.45 15.28 -0.51
C TYR A 240 -7.90 16.01 -1.75
N PRO A 241 -6.59 15.93 -2.01
CA PRO A 241 -5.67 17.09 -2.17
C PRO A 241 -6.36 18.46 -2.41
N GLY A 242 -7.00 19.01 -1.37
CA GLY A 242 -7.62 20.35 -1.41
C GLY A 242 -9.00 20.42 -2.07
N ILE A 243 -9.55 19.30 -2.56
CA ILE A 243 -10.90 19.20 -3.09
C ILE A 243 -11.81 18.61 -2.00
N ASN A 244 -12.90 19.32 -1.69
CA ASN A 244 -13.91 18.84 -0.76
C ASN A 244 -14.57 17.57 -1.33
N GLN A 245 -14.36 16.44 -0.65
CA GLN A 245 -14.98 15.16 -1.04
C GLN A 245 -16.38 15.04 -0.45
N ARG A 246 -16.56 15.51 0.79
CA ARG A 246 -17.81 15.40 1.53
C ARG A 246 -17.88 16.45 2.63
N ILE A 247 -19.09 16.95 2.87
CA ILE A 247 -19.42 17.84 3.98
C ILE A 247 -20.58 17.20 4.73
N ASP A 248 -20.33 16.77 5.96
CA ASP A 248 -21.37 16.28 6.86
C ASP A 248 -21.79 17.39 7.81
N GLN A 249 -23.06 17.78 7.74
CA GLN A 249 -23.63 18.72 8.69
C GLN A 249 -24.07 17.98 9.96
N ILE A 250 -23.49 18.33 11.12
CA ILE A 250 -23.88 17.74 12.40
C ILE A 250 -25.12 18.46 12.91
N LYS A 251 -26.28 17.85 12.67
CA LYS A 251 -27.58 18.35 13.14
C LYS A 251 -27.82 18.03 14.62
N GLU A 252 -27.22 16.97 15.15
CA GLU A 252 -27.38 16.59 16.55
C GLU A 252 -26.49 17.45 17.45
N LEU A 253 -27.12 18.16 18.39
CA LEU A 253 -26.45 18.88 19.48
C LEU A 253 -26.01 17.95 20.63
N CYS A 254 -25.97 16.63 20.41
CA CYS A 254 -25.76 15.66 21.46
C CYS A 254 -24.29 15.64 21.93
N LEU A 255 -24.07 15.16 23.16
CA LEU A 255 -22.73 15.00 23.75
C LEU A 255 -21.91 13.88 23.09
N LYS A 256 -22.47 13.12 22.15
CA LYS A 256 -21.75 12.02 21.49
C LYS A 256 -20.79 12.59 20.44
N LYS A 257 -19.57 12.05 20.41
CA LYS A 257 -18.59 12.36 19.36
C LYS A 257 -19.22 11.97 18.01
N PRO A 258 -19.23 12.87 17.00
CA PRO A 258 -19.73 12.50 15.69
C PRO A 258 -18.89 11.37 15.12
N GLU A 259 -19.55 10.48 14.39
CA GLU A 259 -18.90 9.42 13.64
C GLU A 259 -17.99 10.04 12.59
N ILE A 260 -16.70 9.71 12.67
CA ILE A 260 -15.69 10.15 11.71
C ILE A 260 -15.40 8.97 10.80
N LEU A 261 -15.61 9.15 9.51
CA LEU A 261 -15.25 8.14 8.52
C LEU A 261 -13.75 8.19 8.26
N HIS A 262 -13.12 7.03 8.33
CA HIS A 262 -11.69 6.86 8.11
C HIS A 262 -11.36 6.23 6.74
N ASN A 263 -12.36 5.59 6.12
CA ASN A 263 -12.25 4.98 4.80
C ASN A 263 -12.70 5.96 3.71
N ILE A 264 -11.83 6.18 2.71
CA ILE A 264 -12.05 7.15 1.63
C ILE A 264 -13.26 6.79 0.74
N ASP A 265 -13.51 5.50 0.52
CA ASP A 265 -14.62 5.05 -0.32
C ASP A 265 -15.94 5.32 0.39
N GLN A 266 -16.00 5.09 1.70
CA GLN A 266 -17.15 5.49 2.51
C GLN A 266 -17.35 7.00 2.48
N ILE A 267 -16.29 7.78 2.62
CA ILE A 267 -16.38 9.25 2.53
C ILE A 267 -16.98 9.67 1.19
N ARG A 268 -16.54 9.08 0.07
CA ARG A 268 -17.00 9.45 -1.28
C ARG A 268 -18.39 8.94 -1.63
N HIS A 269 -18.76 7.76 -1.13
CA HIS A 269 -19.86 6.99 -1.70
C HIS A 269 -20.99 6.65 -0.73
N LEU A 270 -20.73 6.64 0.57
CA LEU A 270 -21.74 6.30 1.58
C LEU A 270 -22.61 7.50 1.93
N GLN A 271 -23.91 7.36 1.78
CA GLN A 271 -24.89 8.31 2.27
C GLN A 271 -25.92 7.59 3.14
N TRP A 272 -26.32 8.22 4.23
CA TRP A 272 -27.38 7.72 5.10
C TRP A 272 -28.64 8.55 4.87
N ILE A 273 -29.75 7.88 4.55
CA ILE A 273 -31.05 8.52 4.34
C ILE A 273 -32.02 8.06 5.43
N GLY A 274 -32.70 9.01 6.04
CA GLY A 274 -33.78 8.79 7.00
C GLY A 274 -34.39 10.11 7.46
N GLU A 275 -35.27 10.03 8.45
CA GLU A 275 -36.00 11.19 8.96
C GLU A 275 -35.36 11.74 10.23
N TYR A 276 -35.53 13.04 10.44
CA TYR A 276 -35.17 13.72 11.68
C TYR A 276 -36.44 14.14 12.41
N GLY A 277 -36.50 13.87 13.70
CA GLY A 277 -37.58 14.33 14.57
C GLY A 277 -37.46 15.82 14.90
N ASN A 278 -38.46 16.35 15.61
CA ASN A 278 -38.53 17.77 16.01
C ASN A 278 -37.34 18.24 16.87
N ASN A 279 -36.59 17.31 17.47
CA ASN A 279 -35.40 17.56 18.28
C ASN A 279 -34.08 17.46 17.49
N ASN A 280 -34.13 17.45 16.15
CA ASN A 280 -32.99 17.22 15.26
C ASN A 280 -32.25 15.89 15.49
N LYS A 281 -32.89 14.91 16.14
CA LYS A 281 -32.36 13.55 16.28
C LYS A 281 -32.89 12.67 15.16
N LYS A 282 -32.12 11.63 14.83
CA LYS A 282 -32.54 10.61 13.87
C LYS A 282 -33.76 9.85 14.40
N VAL A 283 -34.79 9.66 13.59
CA VAL A 283 -35.98 8.87 13.96
C VAL A 283 -36.38 7.94 12.82
N GLY A 284 -37.15 6.90 13.14
CA GLY A 284 -37.71 6.01 12.14
C GLY A 284 -36.67 5.18 11.40
N LYS A 285 -36.97 4.81 10.16
CA LYS A 285 -36.13 3.92 9.35
C LYS A 285 -35.02 4.69 8.67
N TRP A 286 -33.79 4.20 8.82
CA TRP A 286 -32.60 4.70 8.16
C TRP A 286 -32.03 3.65 7.23
N ILE A 287 -31.61 4.07 6.05
CA ILE A 287 -31.05 3.21 5.00
C ILE A 287 -29.71 3.76 4.52
N ALA A 288 -28.83 2.87 4.08
CA ALA A 288 -27.57 3.25 3.44
C ALA A 288 -27.70 3.28 1.91
N ILE A 289 -27.15 4.32 1.30
CA ILE A 289 -26.91 4.44 -0.14
C ILE A 289 -25.41 4.39 -0.38
N TRP A 290 -24.99 3.57 -1.34
CA TRP A 290 -23.62 3.42 -1.81
C TRP A 290 -23.54 3.69 -3.30
N LYS A 291 -22.75 4.70 -3.71
CA LYS A 291 -22.62 5.08 -5.13
C LYS A 291 -23.96 5.37 -5.82
N GLY A 292 -24.89 5.99 -5.08
CA GLY A 292 -26.24 6.30 -5.56
C GLY A 292 -27.21 5.10 -5.56
N LEU A 293 -26.77 3.90 -5.17
CA LEU A 293 -27.60 2.71 -5.08
C LEU A 293 -27.95 2.40 -3.62
N GLN A 294 -29.22 2.13 -3.34
CA GLN A 294 -29.63 1.68 -2.02
C GLN A 294 -29.04 0.29 -1.72
N LEU A 295 -28.32 0.17 -0.61
CA LEU A 295 -27.81 -1.12 -0.15
C LEU A 295 -28.94 -1.93 0.48
N PHE A 296 -29.21 -3.12 -0.06
CA PHE A 296 -30.35 -3.93 0.37
C PHE A 296 -30.25 -4.36 1.83
N GLY A 297 -31.26 -3.97 2.61
CA GLY A 297 -31.39 -4.29 4.02
C GLY A 297 -30.36 -3.64 4.94
N VAL A 298 -29.53 -2.71 4.44
CA VAL A 298 -28.52 -2.01 5.26
C VAL A 298 -29.14 -0.77 5.90
N GLY A 299 -28.97 -0.67 7.21
CA GLY A 299 -29.59 0.31 8.10
C GLY A 299 -30.43 -0.35 9.19
N GLY A 300 -31.37 0.41 9.75
CA GLY A 300 -32.21 -0.04 10.85
C GLY A 300 -33.18 1.04 11.33
N LEU A 301 -33.63 0.93 12.57
CA LEU A 301 -34.63 1.83 13.16
C LEU A 301 -34.02 2.66 14.29
N TYR A 302 -34.34 3.94 14.30
CA TYR A 302 -34.15 4.84 15.42
C TYR A 302 -35.47 5.06 16.15
N SER A 303 -35.44 5.10 17.49
CA SER A 303 -36.55 5.58 18.32
C SER A 303 -36.71 7.09 18.26
N ASP A 304 -37.84 7.60 18.73
CA ASP A 304 -38.17 9.04 18.76
C ASP A 304 -37.17 9.89 19.57
N ASP A 305 -36.43 9.26 20.48
CA ASP A 305 -35.38 9.90 21.29
C ASP A 305 -33.98 9.84 20.65
N GLY A 306 -33.85 9.35 19.42
CA GLY A 306 -32.60 9.35 18.66
C GLY A 306 -31.73 8.11 18.83
N LYS A 307 -32.22 7.05 19.47
CA LYS A 307 -31.43 5.86 19.75
C LYS A 307 -31.69 4.74 18.75
N LYS A 308 -30.66 3.99 18.37
CA LYS A 308 -30.81 2.76 17.57
C LYS A 308 -31.59 1.72 18.37
N GLN A 309 -32.54 1.06 17.69
CA GLN A 309 -33.38 0.00 18.24
C GLN A 309 -33.56 -1.13 17.21
N GLY A 310 -33.79 -2.34 17.72
CA GLY A 310 -34.16 -3.51 16.93
C GLY A 310 -33.03 -3.99 16.03
N ARG A 311 -33.39 -4.64 14.91
CA ARG A 311 -32.42 -5.23 13.99
C ARG A 311 -31.71 -4.18 13.15
N TRP A 312 -30.40 -4.30 13.07
CA TRP A 312 -29.54 -3.46 12.26
C TRP A 312 -28.64 -4.30 11.37
N LYS A 313 -28.30 -3.73 10.22
CA LYS A 313 -27.23 -4.20 9.34
C LYS A 313 -26.37 -2.99 8.97
N GLU A 314 -25.10 -3.04 9.30
CA GLU A 314 -24.16 -1.92 9.22
C GLU A 314 -22.99 -2.28 8.30
N LEU A 315 -22.34 -1.27 7.75
CA LEU A 315 -21.08 -1.44 7.01
C LEU A 315 -19.95 -1.46 8.03
N ILE A 316 -18.93 -2.31 7.84
CA ILE A 316 -17.73 -2.26 8.68
C ILE A 316 -16.88 -1.00 8.39
N PRO A 317 -15.98 -0.57 9.29
CA PRO A 317 -15.20 0.66 9.11
C PRO A 317 -14.36 0.73 7.82
N ASN A 318 -13.93 -0.40 7.29
CA ASN A 318 -13.14 -0.52 6.05
C ASN A 318 -13.97 -0.97 4.84
N PHE A 319 -15.29 -0.77 4.84
CA PHE A 319 -16.14 -1.15 3.71
C PHE A 319 -15.70 -0.46 2.41
N CYS A 320 -15.44 -1.27 1.38
CA CYS A 320 -15.20 -0.86 0.00
C CYS A 320 -15.86 -1.88 -0.96
N ASP A 321 -15.74 -1.65 -2.28
CA ASP A 321 -16.30 -2.55 -3.30
C ASP A 321 -15.69 -3.96 -3.28
N GLU A 322 -14.44 -4.09 -2.84
CA GLU A 322 -13.74 -5.38 -2.75
C GLU A 322 -14.04 -6.15 -1.46
N ALA A 323 -14.38 -5.43 -0.39
CA ALA A 323 -14.67 -6.03 0.91
C ALA A 323 -16.17 -6.34 1.07
N GLN A 324 -17.07 -5.41 0.81
CA GLN A 324 -18.54 -5.59 0.89
C GLN A 324 -19.04 -6.36 2.14
N ILE A 325 -18.43 -6.10 3.31
CA ILE A 325 -18.76 -6.81 4.55
C ILE A 325 -19.75 -6.01 5.38
N PHE A 326 -20.72 -6.72 5.94
CA PHE A 326 -21.70 -6.15 6.84
C PHE A 326 -21.59 -6.74 8.24
N GLU A 327 -21.89 -5.94 9.26
CA GLU A 327 -22.22 -6.42 10.60
C GLU A 327 -23.74 -6.43 10.75
N SER A 328 -24.33 -7.44 11.38
CA SER A 328 -25.76 -7.45 11.67
C SER A 328 -26.07 -8.04 13.03
N GLY A 329 -27.01 -7.42 13.74
CA GLY A 329 -27.45 -7.84 15.05
C GLY A 329 -28.58 -6.94 15.56
N GLU A 330 -28.81 -6.94 16.87
CA GLU A 330 -29.84 -6.12 17.50
C GLU A 330 -29.22 -4.97 18.32
N TYR A 331 -29.88 -3.83 18.29
CA TYR A 331 -29.63 -2.69 19.17
C TYR A 331 -30.77 -2.55 20.18
N LEU A 332 -30.41 -2.19 21.40
CA LEU A 332 -31.31 -1.73 22.44
C LEU A 332 -30.77 -0.41 23.00
N ASN A 333 -31.46 0.70 22.72
CA ASN A 333 -31.07 2.03 23.21
C ASN A 333 -29.62 2.44 22.86
N ASP A 334 -29.21 2.32 21.58
CA ASP A 334 -27.83 2.53 21.10
C ASP A 334 -26.78 1.50 21.54
N GLU A 335 -27.15 0.53 22.38
CA GLU A 335 -26.24 -0.54 22.81
C GLU A 335 -26.47 -1.80 21.97
N ARG A 336 -25.38 -2.40 21.49
CA ARG A 336 -25.43 -3.69 20.78
C ARG A 336 -25.87 -4.76 21.77
N ASN A 337 -26.86 -5.56 21.40
CA ASN A 337 -27.40 -6.60 22.27
C ASN A 337 -27.56 -7.91 21.49
N GLY A 338 -27.33 -9.03 22.17
CA GLY A 338 -27.50 -10.37 21.59
C GLY A 338 -26.44 -10.73 20.55
N ILE A 339 -26.82 -11.62 19.63
CA ILE A 339 -25.88 -12.19 18.64
C ILE A 339 -25.65 -11.18 17.51
N TRP A 340 -24.38 -10.91 17.23
CA TRP A 340 -23.91 -10.09 16.12
C TRP A 340 -23.08 -10.93 15.16
N LYS A 341 -23.25 -10.68 13.85
CA LYS A 341 -22.69 -11.50 12.77
C LYS A 341 -21.96 -10.66 11.74
N TYR A 342 -20.83 -11.16 11.26
CA TYR A 342 -20.15 -10.65 10.06
C TYR A 342 -20.68 -11.39 8.83
N ILE A 343 -21.16 -10.65 7.83
CA ILE A 343 -21.72 -11.18 6.59
C ILE A 343 -20.84 -10.73 5.42
N TYR A 344 -20.26 -11.70 4.71
CA TYR A 344 -19.48 -11.49 3.49
C TYR A 344 -20.02 -12.40 2.38
N SER A 345 -20.34 -11.83 1.22
CA SER A 345 -20.96 -12.57 0.10
C SER A 345 -22.16 -13.43 0.53
N SER A 346 -23.03 -12.86 1.35
CA SER A 346 -24.22 -13.52 1.94
C SER A 346 -23.93 -14.70 2.87
N THR A 347 -22.68 -14.92 3.25
CA THR A 347 -22.24 -15.97 4.17
C THR A 347 -21.82 -15.38 5.51
N GLU A 348 -22.19 -16.02 6.61
CA GLU A 348 -21.72 -15.67 7.94
C GLU A 348 -20.25 -16.12 8.09
N ILE A 349 -19.35 -15.16 8.26
CA ILE A 349 -17.90 -15.41 8.37
C ILE A 349 -17.35 -15.16 9.78
N GLY A 350 -18.18 -14.67 10.70
CA GLY A 350 -17.80 -14.42 12.08
C GLY A 350 -18.89 -13.73 12.88
N GLY A 351 -18.53 -13.22 14.06
CA GLY A 351 -19.46 -12.58 14.98
C GLY A 351 -19.26 -13.03 16.42
N GLY A 352 -20.21 -12.70 17.29
CA GLY A 352 -20.23 -13.14 18.68
C GLY A 352 -21.42 -12.57 19.45
N LEU A 353 -21.38 -12.69 20.78
CA LEU A 353 -22.46 -12.26 21.67
C LEU A 353 -22.12 -10.93 22.35
N TYR A 354 -23.06 -9.99 22.32
CA TYR A 354 -23.09 -8.83 23.19
C TYR A 354 -24.08 -9.05 24.34
N LEU A 355 -23.69 -8.63 25.54
CA LEU A 355 -24.55 -8.55 26.72
C LEU A 355 -25.46 -7.33 26.66
N GLU A 356 -26.44 -7.27 27.56
CA GLU A 356 -27.44 -6.17 27.64
C GLU A 356 -26.84 -4.78 27.81
N ASN A 357 -25.59 -4.68 28.28
CA ASN A 357 -24.85 -3.43 28.50
C ASN A 357 -23.90 -3.08 27.33
N GLY A 358 -24.08 -3.68 26.16
CA GLY A 358 -23.25 -3.40 24.99
C GLY A 358 -21.88 -4.09 24.99
N LYS A 359 -21.57 -4.93 25.98
CA LYS A 359 -20.25 -5.55 26.12
C LYS A 359 -20.16 -6.90 25.44
N LYS A 360 -19.08 -7.15 24.69
CA LYS A 360 -18.74 -8.46 24.11
C LYS A 360 -18.52 -9.50 25.22
N ASN A 361 -19.05 -10.70 25.01
CA ASN A 361 -18.90 -11.83 25.91
C ASN A 361 -18.92 -13.17 25.16
N GLY A 362 -18.25 -14.18 25.69
CA GLY A 362 -18.20 -15.53 25.12
C GLY A 362 -17.32 -15.62 23.86
N LEU A 363 -17.61 -16.60 23.00
CA LEU A 363 -16.84 -16.84 21.78
C LEU A 363 -17.07 -15.75 20.73
N TRP A 364 -15.98 -15.32 20.10
CA TRP A 364 -15.96 -14.32 19.06
C TRP A 364 -15.06 -14.73 17.91
N ILE A 365 -15.49 -14.39 16.70
CA ILE A 365 -14.69 -14.38 15.48
C ILE A 365 -14.67 -12.94 14.95
N GLU A 366 -13.52 -12.29 15.05
CA GLU A 366 -13.29 -10.93 14.55
C GLU A 366 -12.58 -10.96 13.20
N LEU A 367 -12.79 -9.91 12.40
CA LEU A 367 -12.09 -9.71 11.15
C LEU A 367 -10.86 -8.84 11.38
N SER A 368 -9.82 -9.02 10.57
CA SER A 368 -8.71 -8.06 10.50
C SER A 368 -9.18 -6.70 9.98
N ASP A 369 -8.56 -5.62 10.46
CA ASP A 369 -8.82 -4.25 9.96
C ASP A 369 -8.60 -4.11 8.45
N ASN A 370 -7.76 -4.99 7.88
CA ASN A 370 -7.49 -5.07 6.45
C ASN A 370 -8.21 -6.26 5.80
N PHE A 371 -9.36 -6.71 6.32
CA PHE A 371 -10.10 -7.81 5.70
C PHE A 371 -10.68 -7.39 4.35
N TRP A 372 -10.37 -8.15 3.30
CA TRP A 372 -10.92 -8.04 1.95
C TRP A 372 -10.72 -9.35 1.19
N ASN A 373 -11.09 -9.41 -0.10
CA ASN A 373 -11.00 -10.64 -0.88
C ASN A 373 -9.60 -11.30 -0.89
N LEU A 374 -8.50 -10.52 -0.87
CA LEU A 374 -7.12 -11.05 -0.85
C LEU A 374 -6.52 -11.21 0.57
N SER A 375 -7.20 -10.70 1.60
CA SER A 375 -6.79 -10.84 3.00
C SER A 375 -7.98 -11.25 3.85
N GLN A 376 -8.22 -12.55 3.96
CA GLN A 376 -9.32 -13.11 4.75
C GLN A 376 -8.81 -13.57 6.12
N VAL A 377 -8.21 -12.65 6.87
CA VAL A 377 -7.67 -12.96 8.19
C VAL A 377 -8.71 -12.75 9.28
N THR A 378 -8.90 -13.77 10.13
CA THR A 378 -9.83 -13.74 11.26
C THR A 378 -9.13 -14.06 12.58
N TYR A 379 -9.65 -13.49 13.67
CA TYR A 379 -9.21 -13.76 15.03
C TYR A 379 -10.32 -14.46 15.79
N GLN A 380 -10.06 -15.63 16.36
CA GLN A 380 -11.05 -16.40 17.10
C GLN A 380 -10.61 -16.59 18.54
N GLY A 381 -11.49 -16.30 19.49
CA GLY A 381 -11.20 -16.45 20.92
C GLY A 381 -12.38 -16.04 21.78
N GLU A 382 -12.14 -15.83 23.06
CA GLU A 382 -13.19 -15.48 24.02
C GLU A 382 -13.06 -14.06 24.55
N TYR A 383 -14.21 -13.46 24.80
CA TYR A 383 -14.37 -12.19 25.49
C TYR A 383 -15.03 -12.40 26.86
N GLU A 384 -14.57 -11.63 27.84
CA GLU A 384 -15.21 -11.46 29.14
C GLU A 384 -15.37 -9.95 29.40
N GLN A 385 -16.60 -9.44 29.34
CA GLN A 385 -16.92 -8.03 29.55
C GLN A 385 -16.04 -7.05 28.72
N ASP A 386 -16.03 -7.21 27.40
CA ASP A 386 -15.19 -6.47 26.43
C ASP A 386 -13.68 -6.70 26.52
N LYS A 387 -13.20 -7.59 27.39
CA LYS A 387 -11.78 -7.95 27.44
C LYS A 387 -11.55 -9.29 26.77
N LYS A 388 -10.61 -9.33 25.83
CA LYS A 388 -10.12 -10.60 25.27
C LYS A 388 -9.52 -11.43 26.41
N PHE A 389 -9.88 -12.70 26.49
CA PHE A 389 -9.36 -13.60 27.51
C PHE A 389 -9.02 -14.95 26.88
N GLY A 390 -8.08 -15.67 27.51
CA GLY A 390 -7.75 -17.04 27.12
C GLY A 390 -7.00 -17.13 25.81
N LYS A 391 -7.11 -18.28 25.14
CA LYS A 391 -6.41 -18.56 23.88
C LYS A 391 -7.13 -17.86 22.72
N TRP A 392 -6.34 -17.19 21.88
CA TRP A 392 -6.80 -16.57 20.64
C TRP A 392 -6.02 -17.17 19.47
N ILE A 393 -6.73 -17.54 18.41
CA ILE A 393 -6.15 -18.10 17.19
C ILE A 393 -6.35 -17.14 16.02
N ILE A 394 -5.38 -17.12 15.11
CA ILE A 394 -5.38 -16.30 13.90
C ILE A 394 -5.48 -17.25 12.71
N LYS A 395 -6.49 -17.05 11.88
CA LYS A 395 -6.70 -17.87 10.69
C LYS A 395 -6.66 -17.03 9.42
N TYR A 396 -6.03 -17.54 8.38
CA TYR A 396 -6.07 -17.00 7.01
C TYR A 396 -6.69 -18.04 6.09
N HIS A 397 -7.82 -17.74 5.44
CA HIS A 397 -8.59 -18.74 4.66
C HIS A 397 -8.80 -20.07 5.42
N ASN A 398 -9.15 -19.99 6.70
CA ASN A 398 -9.29 -21.12 7.63
C ASN A 398 -7.99 -21.85 8.04
N GLU A 399 -6.84 -21.51 7.45
CA GLU A 399 -5.53 -22.02 7.87
C GLU A 399 -5.08 -21.33 9.16
N LEU A 400 -4.64 -22.11 10.17
CA LEU A 400 -4.07 -21.55 11.40
C LEU A 400 -2.69 -20.97 11.12
N ILE A 401 -2.58 -19.64 11.10
CA ILE A 401 -1.31 -18.93 10.87
C ILE A 401 -0.65 -18.41 12.15
N GLY A 402 -1.40 -18.38 13.26
CA GLY A 402 -0.89 -17.85 14.51
C GLY A 402 -1.81 -18.09 15.69
N GLN A 403 -1.29 -17.90 16.90
CA GLN A 403 -2.06 -17.94 18.13
C GLN A 403 -1.37 -17.12 19.22
N GLY A 404 -2.09 -16.89 20.31
CA GLY A 404 -1.56 -16.30 21.52
C GLY A 404 -2.53 -16.42 22.68
N GLN A 405 -2.13 -15.92 23.86
CA GLN A 405 -2.97 -15.96 25.06
C GLN A 405 -3.14 -14.57 25.68
N PHE A 406 -4.36 -14.24 26.08
CA PHE A 406 -4.68 -13.08 26.90
C PHE A 406 -4.91 -13.49 28.35
N LEU A 407 -4.45 -12.64 29.27
CA LEU A 407 -4.78 -12.69 30.70
C LEU A 407 -6.20 -12.14 30.92
N ASN A 408 -6.78 -12.39 32.10
CA ASN A 408 -8.12 -11.93 32.49
C ASN A 408 -8.29 -10.40 32.46
N ASN A 409 -7.20 -9.64 32.39
CA ASN A 409 -7.23 -8.18 32.25
C ASN A 409 -7.11 -7.70 30.80
N GLY A 410 -7.14 -8.59 29.81
CA GLY A 410 -7.00 -8.25 28.39
C GLY A 410 -5.57 -8.05 27.90
N LEU A 411 -4.56 -8.31 28.74
CA LEU A 411 -3.16 -8.17 28.35
C LEU A 411 -2.63 -9.45 27.72
N LYS A 412 -1.92 -9.32 26.59
CA LYS A 412 -1.19 -10.42 25.94
C LYS A 412 -0.15 -11.03 26.89
N ASN A 413 -0.01 -12.35 26.87
CA ASN A 413 0.96 -13.08 27.66
C ASN A 413 1.34 -14.40 26.97
N GLY A 414 2.56 -14.89 27.23
CA GLY A 414 3.08 -16.14 26.66
C GLY A 414 3.58 -15.98 25.22
N ASP A 415 3.64 -17.08 24.49
CA ASP A 415 4.03 -17.09 23.08
C ASP A 415 2.93 -16.49 22.22
N TRP A 416 3.33 -15.68 21.25
CA TRP A 416 2.46 -14.97 20.32
C TRP A 416 3.00 -15.05 18.90
N VAL A 417 2.07 -15.20 17.97
CA VAL A 417 2.28 -14.93 16.55
C VAL A 417 1.37 -13.77 16.18
N GLU A 418 1.94 -12.70 15.64
CA GLU A 418 1.20 -11.54 15.15
C GLU A 418 1.34 -11.45 13.62
N GLN A 419 0.28 -11.11 12.91
CA GLN A 419 0.39 -10.80 11.49
C GLN A 419 0.90 -9.37 11.28
N ALA A 420 1.61 -9.13 10.18
CA ALA A 420 1.87 -7.77 9.73
C ALA A 420 0.59 -7.08 9.26
N PRO A 421 0.49 -5.74 9.34
CA PRO A 421 -0.67 -5.01 8.86
C PRO A 421 -1.03 -5.35 7.41
N ASN A 422 -0.03 -5.52 6.55
CA ASN A 422 -0.21 -5.80 5.13
C ASN A 422 -0.10 -7.31 4.83
N PHE A 423 -0.72 -8.15 5.66
CA PHE A 423 -0.81 -9.59 5.42
C PHE A 423 -1.85 -9.87 4.33
N TYR A 424 -1.45 -10.47 3.21
CA TYR A 424 -2.34 -10.90 2.11
C TYR A 424 -1.73 -12.09 1.34
N CYS A 425 -2.43 -12.59 0.31
CA CYS A 425 -2.07 -13.83 -0.41
C CYS A 425 -0.59 -13.97 -0.79
N ASP A 426 0.04 -12.91 -1.29
CA ASP A 426 1.43 -12.93 -1.79
C ASP A 426 2.45 -12.27 -0.84
N CYS A 427 2.01 -11.87 0.35
CA CYS A 427 2.87 -11.28 1.37
C CYS A 427 2.38 -11.66 2.76
N GLN A 428 2.89 -12.78 3.25
CA GLN A 428 2.48 -13.32 4.55
C GLN A 428 3.63 -13.18 5.52
N VAL A 429 3.64 -12.06 6.25
CA VAL A 429 4.64 -11.76 7.28
C VAL A 429 4.03 -11.94 8.66
N THR A 430 4.72 -12.69 9.52
CA THR A 430 4.38 -12.80 10.94
C THR A 430 5.52 -12.38 11.85
N TYR A 431 5.16 -11.94 13.05
CA TYR A 431 6.07 -11.61 14.15
C TYR A 431 5.83 -12.60 15.28
N ASN A 432 6.82 -13.42 15.59
CA ASN A 432 6.71 -14.50 16.55
C ASN A 432 7.56 -14.15 17.77
N GLY A 433 7.02 -14.19 18.98
CA GLY A 433 7.79 -13.93 20.18
C GLY A 433 6.97 -13.99 21.45
N ILE A 434 7.54 -13.50 22.55
CA ILE A 434 6.94 -13.64 23.88
C ILE A 434 6.38 -12.31 24.35
N TYR A 435 5.18 -12.35 24.91
CA TYR A 435 4.58 -11.28 25.70
C TYR A 435 4.60 -11.60 27.19
N LYS A 436 4.81 -10.57 28.01
CA LYS A 436 4.63 -10.61 29.46
C LYS A 436 3.81 -9.40 29.91
N LYS A 437 2.56 -9.62 30.33
CA LYS A 437 1.62 -8.55 30.74
C LYS A 437 1.53 -7.40 29.71
N GLY A 438 1.34 -7.75 28.44
CA GLY A 438 1.17 -6.79 27.35
C GLY A 438 2.48 -6.20 26.79
N LYS A 439 3.63 -6.56 27.35
CA LYS A 439 4.96 -6.11 26.91
C LYS A 439 5.66 -7.19 26.08
N LYS A 440 6.19 -6.82 24.91
CA LYS A 440 7.09 -7.70 24.13
C LYS A 440 8.39 -7.87 24.89
N ILE A 441 8.84 -9.10 25.07
CA ILE A 441 10.09 -9.42 25.76
C ILE A 441 10.86 -10.50 24.99
N ALA A 442 12.14 -10.66 25.31
CA ALA A 442 13.01 -11.71 24.79
C ALA A 442 13.10 -11.71 23.25
N LYS A 443 13.40 -12.86 22.65
CA LYS A 443 13.58 -13.00 21.20
C LYS A 443 12.25 -12.84 20.47
N TRP A 444 12.29 -12.09 19.38
CA TRP A 444 11.21 -11.92 18.42
C TRP A 444 11.73 -12.20 17.02
N ASP A 445 11.11 -13.15 16.35
CA ASP A 445 11.44 -13.58 14.99
C ASP A 445 10.46 -12.97 13.99
N ILE A 446 10.98 -12.52 12.85
CA ILE A 446 10.16 -12.07 11.72
C ILE A 446 10.18 -13.19 10.69
N ASN A 447 9.01 -13.76 10.41
CA ASN A 447 8.86 -14.85 9.48
C ASN A 447 8.09 -14.39 8.25
N TYR A 448 8.42 -14.99 7.10
CA TYR A 448 7.80 -14.69 5.83
C TYR A 448 7.55 -15.96 5.05
N ARG A 449 6.43 -16.00 4.33
CA ARG A 449 6.23 -16.91 3.21
C ARG A 449 5.57 -16.16 2.07
N TYR A 450 5.83 -16.62 0.85
CA TYR A 450 5.23 -16.02 -0.33
C TYR A 450 3.72 -16.33 -0.38
N ASN A 451 3.33 -17.58 -0.19
CA ASN A 451 1.93 -18.03 -0.20
C ASN A 451 1.68 -19.14 0.83
N SER A 452 0.43 -19.60 0.95
CA SER A 452 0.02 -20.65 1.91
C SER A 452 0.66 -22.01 1.67
N ASP A 453 1.14 -22.27 0.45
CA ASP A 453 1.71 -23.57 0.07
C ASP A 453 3.18 -23.69 0.51
N GLN A 454 3.81 -22.58 0.89
CA GLN A 454 5.18 -22.54 1.35
C GLN A 454 5.27 -22.50 2.89
N PRO A 455 6.33 -23.09 3.47
CA PRO A 455 6.60 -22.90 4.89
C PRO A 455 7.02 -21.46 5.16
N PHE A 456 6.81 -21.01 6.40
CA PHE A 456 7.38 -19.75 6.88
C PHE A 456 8.90 -19.87 7.05
N GLU A 457 9.63 -18.91 6.51
CA GLU A 457 11.07 -18.75 6.66
C GLU A 457 11.39 -17.55 7.56
N GLN A 458 12.36 -17.70 8.46
CA GLN A 458 12.81 -16.59 9.28
C GLN A 458 13.67 -15.64 8.45
N ILE A 459 13.22 -14.38 8.31
CA ILE A 459 13.88 -13.34 7.52
C ILE A 459 14.41 -12.17 8.37
N GLY A 460 14.12 -12.15 9.67
CA GLY A 460 14.59 -11.10 10.55
C GLY A 460 14.25 -11.36 12.02
N GLY A 461 14.31 -10.30 12.83
CA GLY A 461 14.06 -10.34 14.25
C GLY A 461 15.14 -9.72 15.12
N GLY A 462 14.98 -9.86 16.42
CA GLY A 462 15.94 -9.40 17.42
C GLY A 462 15.45 -9.67 18.84
N ILE A 463 15.95 -8.92 19.82
CA ILE A 463 15.64 -9.13 21.24
C ILE A 463 15.00 -7.87 21.83
N TYR A 464 13.94 -8.04 22.60
CA TYR A 464 13.40 -7.03 23.50
C TYR A 464 13.87 -7.28 24.93
N ASP A 465 14.16 -6.21 25.67
CA ASP A 465 14.40 -6.27 27.11
C ASP A 465 13.08 -6.34 27.90
N ASP A 466 13.18 -6.36 29.25
CA ASP A 466 12.02 -6.40 30.15
C ASP A 466 11.17 -5.11 30.15
N HIS A 467 11.65 -4.05 29.49
CA HIS A 467 10.94 -2.79 29.29
C HIS A 467 10.32 -2.68 27.88
N SER A 468 10.38 -3.74 27.08
CA SER A 468 9.97 -3.74 25.66
C SER A 468 10.78 -2.80 24.78
N LEU A 469 12.04 -2.54 25.13
CA LEU A 469 12.97 -1.83 24.28
C LEU A 469 13.79 -2.84 23.46
N LYS A 470 13.95 -2.56 22.17
CA LYS A 470 14.80 -3.37 21.29
C LYS A 470 16.25 -3.25 21.75
N THR A 471 16.92 -4.37 21.91
CA THR A 471 18.32 -4.45 22.33
C THR A 471 19.12 -5.40 21.43
N GLY A 472 20.43 -5.19 21.34
CA GLY A 472 21.32 -6.02 20.53
C GLY A 472 21.18 -5.81 19.02
N LYS A 473 21.52 -6.85 18.25
CA LYS A 473 21.36 -6.84 16.79
C LYS A 473 19.88 -7.05 16.46
N TRP A 474 19.35 -6.15 15.63
CA TRP A 474 17.97 -6.19 15.19
C TRP A 474 17.92 -6.10 13.65
N ILE A 475 17.24 -7.06 13.03
CA ILE A 475 16.96 -7.08 11.60
C ILE A 475 15.48 -6.75 11.44
N GLU A 476 15.20 -5.56 10.93
CA GLU A 476 13.83 -5.08 10.67
C GLU A 476 13.53 -5.16 9.17
N LEU A 477 12.26 -5.37 8.83
CA LEU A 477 11.81 -5.19 7.47
C LEU A 477 11.82 -3.71 7.12
N SER A 478 12.48 -3.34 6.03
CA SER A 478 12.34 -1.98 5.52
C SER A 478 10.88 -1.73 5.15
N GLU A 479 10.39 -0.49 5.29
CA GLU A 479 9.04 -0.13 4.78
C GLU A 479 8.92 -0.43 3.27
N LYS A 480 10.06 -0.41 2.57
CA LYS A 480 10.17 -0.77 1.17
C LYS A 480 10.18 -2.26 0.91
N PHE A 481 10.39 -3.14 1.90
CA PHE A 481 10.34 -4.59 1.72
C PHE A 481 9.00 -4.99 1.09
N GLN A 482 7.92 -4.31 1.48
CA GLN A 482 6.60 -4.49 0.90
C GLN A 482 6.50 -3.96 -0.54
N LYS A 483 7.08 -2.79 -0.83
CA LYS A 483 7.12 -2.21 -2.19
C LYS A 483 8.03 -2.99 -3.14
N GLN A 484 9.14 -3.51 -2.62
CA GLN A 484 10.11 -4.32 -3.34
C GLN A 484 9.58 -5.72 -3.55
N LEU A 485 8.85 -6.32 -2.62
CA LEU A 485 8.12 -7.56 -2.89
C LEU A 485 7.03 -7.34 -3.94
N LEU A 486 6.33 -6.19 -3.93
CA LEU A 486 5.39 -5.84 -5.00
C LEU A 486 6.13 -5.69 -6.34
N LEU A 487 7.27 -4.99 -6.35
CA LEU A 487 8.09 -4.79 -7.55
C LEU A 487 8.72 -6.09 -8.04
N ILE A 488 9.21 -6.95 -7.14
CA ILE A 488 9.74 -8.28 -7.42
C ILE A 488 8.61 -9.18 -7.90
N SER A 489 7.40 -9.07 -7.36
CA SER A 489 6.23 -9.80 -7.86
C SER A 489 5.87 -9.33 -9.27
N ILE A 490 5.87 -8.02 -9.53
CA ILE A 490 5.70 -7.44 -10.88
C ILE A 490 6.81 -7.91 -11.81
N ILE A 491 8.07 -7.89 -11.38
CA ILE A 491 9.22 -8.37 -12.16
C ILE A 491 9.11 -9.87 -12.39
N ILE A 492 8.70 -10.68 -11.42
CA ILE A 492 8.48 -12.12 -11.57
C ILE A 492 7.31 -12.37 -12.52
N ILE A 493 6.24 -11.57 -12.49
CA ILE A 493 5.13 -11.65 -13.43
C ILE A 493 5.60 -11.29 -14.84
N LEU A 494 6.35 -10.19 -14.99
CA LEU A 494 6.91 -9.76 -16.27
C LEU A 494 7.95 -10.75 -16.80
N VAL A 495 8.77 -11.34 -15.93
CA VAL A 495 9.76 -12.37 -16.26
C VAL A 495 9.07 -13.69 -16.57
N LYS A 496 8.01 -14.09 -15.86
CA LYS A 496 7.21 -15.28 -16.20
C LYS A 496 6.47 -15.08 -17.51
N ASN A 497 5.95 -13.89 -17.78
CA ASN A 497 5.31 -13.57 -19.06
C ASN A 497 6.35 -13.52 -20.20
N ASN A 498 7.56 -13.00 -19.94
CA ASN A 498 8.65 -13.01 -20.91
C ASN A 498 9.27 -14.39 -21.09
N GLN A 499 9.35 -15.20 -20.04
CA GLN A 499 9.77 -16.60 -20.07
C GLN A 499 8.73 -17.41 -20.85
N PHE A 500 7.44 -17.15 -20.65
CA PHE A 500 6.37 -17.71 -21.47
C PHE A 500 6.51 -17.31 -22.94
N ILE A 501 6.84 -16.05 -23.24
CA ILE A 501 7.15 -15.60 -24.60
C ILE A 501 8.40 -16.30 -25.14
N LEU A 502 9.47 -16.45 -24.34
CA LEU A 502 10.69 -17.14 -24.73
C LEU A 502 10.44 -18.63 -24.98
N ASP A 503 9.70 -19.29 -24.11
CA ASP A 503 9.30 -20.69 -24.20
C ASP A 503 8.40 -20.89 -25.42
N THR A 504 7.52 -19.93 -25.72
CA THR A 504 6.68 -19.91 -26.94
C THR A 504 7.55 -19.77 -28.19
N ILE A 505 8.52 -18.85 -28.20
CA ILE A 505 9.46 -18.66 -29.33
C ILE A 505 10.34 -19.91 -29.52
N ILE A 506 10.81 -20.52 -28.43
CA ILE A 506 11.59 -21.77 -28.47
C ILE A 506 10.73 -22.93 -28.97
N LEU A 507 9.47 -23.03 -28.52
CA LEU A 507 8.50 -24.01 -29.02
C LEU A 507 8.20 -23.81 -30.50
N GLU A 508 7.98 -22.58 -30.95
CA GLU A 508 7.76 -22.25 -32.36
C GLU A 508 8.99 -22.59 -33.21
N ARG A 509 10.21 -22.24 -32.78
CA ARG A 509 11.46 -22.62 -33.46
C ARG A 509 11.69 -24.12 -33.48
N ASN A 510 11.42 -24.82 -32.39
CA ASN A 510 11.53 -26.28 -32.33
C ASN A 510 10.47 -26.96 -33.19
N MET A 511 9.28 -26.37 -33.33
CA MET A 511 8.24 -26.83 -34.26
C MET A 511 8.61 -26.57 -35.72
N GLU A 512 9.22 -25.42 -36.05
CA GLU A 512 9.72 -25.12 -37.40
C GLU A 512 10.88 -26.05 -37.79
N ASN A 513 11.83 -26.27 -36.87
CA ASN A 513 12.93 -27.22 -37.08
C ASN A 513 12.42 -28.66 -37.15
N GLY A 514 11.46 -29.04 -36.31
CA GLY A 514 10.81 -30.35 -36.36
C GLY A 514 10.01 -30.60 -37.63
N ARG A 515 9.39 -29.57 -38.22
CA ARG A 515 8.75 -29.66 -39.55
C ARG A 515 9.79 -29.86 -40.65
N LYS A 516 10.89 -29.09 -40.65
CA LYS A 516 12.00 -29.29 -41.59
C LYS A 516 12.62 -30.70 -41.49
N TRP A 517 12.76 -31.27 -40.29
CA TRP A 517 13.24 -32.64 -40.10
C TRP A 517 12.25 -33.74 -40.52
N ARG A 518 10.93 -33.47 -40.48
CA ARG A 518 9.93 -34.40 -41.03
C ARG A 518 9.91 -34.38 -42.55
N ASP A 519 10.10 -33.22 -43.16
CA ASP A 519 10.15 -33.07 -44.61
C ASP A 519 11.43 -33.70 -45.21
N ILE A 520 12.52 -33.78 -44.44
CA ILE A 520 13.77 -34.47 -44.81
C ILE A 520 13.69 -36.01 -44.65
N ASN A 521 12.83 -36.53 -43.76
CA ASN A 521 12.62 -37.99 -43.60
C ASN A 521 11.49 -38.54 -44.48
N LEU A 522 10.76 -37.67 -45.21
CA LEU A 522 9.67 -38.02 -46.13
C LEU A 522 10.07 -37.88 -47.61
N LEU A 523 11.30 -37.45 -47.88
CA LEU A 523 12.02 -37.57 -49.16
C LEU A 523 13.02 -38.72 -49.04
#